data_AF-A0AAW0X0I2-F1
#
_entry.id   AF-A0AAW0X0I2-F1
#
_cell.length_a   1.000
_cell.length_b   1.000
_cell.length_c   1.000
_cell.angle_alpha   90.00
_cell.angle_beta   90.00
_cell.angle_gamma   90.00
#
_symmetry.space_group_name_H-M   'P 1'
#
loop_
_entity.id
_entity.type
_entity.pdbx_description
1 polymer ?
#
loop_
_entity_poly.entity_id
_entity_poly.type
_entity_poly.pdbx_seq_one_letter_code
_entity_poly.pdbx_strand_id
1 'polypeptide(L)'
;MSKKCARCEKAVYPLEELKCLDKIWHKGCFKCQECAMTLSMKTYKGYNKLPYCEAHIPKAKATTVAETPEMRRLAENTKIQSNVQYHADFEKNKAKFTQVADDPETQRLKKNTQIISNVIYHGELAKKSEMERKRTEPNDDDDDDDDAGYWYHR
;
A
#
# COMPACT_ATOMS: atom_id res chain seq x y z
N MET A 1 -63.61 26.32 -15.99
CA MET A 1 -63.37 24.98 -15.39
C MET A 1 -63.71 25.03 -13.90
N SER A 2 -64.35 23.99 -13.37
CA SER A 2 -64.67 23.93 -11.93
C SER A 2 -63.41 23.63 -11.12
N LYS A 3 -63.22 24.35 -10.02
CA LYS A 3 -62.11 24.16 -9.07
C LYS A 3 -62.43 22.93 -8.22
N LYS A 4 -61.59 21.90 -8.30
CA LYS A 4 -61.75 20.65 -7.53
C LYS A 4 -60.78 20.56 -6.37
N CYS A 5 -61.22 19.92 -5.28
CA CYS A 5 -60.39 19.68 -4.11
C CYS A 5 -59.33 18.62 -4.38
N ALA A 6 -58.08 18.85 -3.98
CA ALA A 6 -57.01 17.86 -4.11
C ALA A 6 -57.14 16.62 -3.20
N ARG A 7 -58.01 16.64 -2.17
CA ARG A 7 -58.23 15.51 -1.25
C ARG A 7 -59.43 14.64 -1.63
N CYS A 8 -60.56 15.30 -1.90
CA CYS A 8 -61.84 14.62 -2.11
C CYS A 8 -62.38 14.79 -3.53
N GLU A 9 -61.68 15.52 -4.39
CA GLU A 9 -62.00 15.74 -5.82
C GLU A 9 -63.35 16.41 -6.11
N LYS A 10 -64.14 16.73 -5.08
CA LYS A 10 -65.38 17.49 -5.18
C LYS A 10 -65.10 18.96 -5.51
N ALA A 11 -66.07 19.60 -6.15
CA ALA A 11 -66.02 21.04 -6.41
C ALA A 11 -65.88 21.82 -5.10
N VAL A 12 -65.03 22.85 -5.11
CA VAL A 12 -64.80 23.74 -3.98
C VAL A 12 -65.45 25.08 -4.29
N TYR A 13 -66.44 25.47 -3.49
CA TYR A 13 -67.09 26.76 -3.61
C TYR A 13 -66.16 27.88 -3.09
N PRO A 14 -66.27 29.12 -3.60
CA PRO A 14 -65.43 30.24 -3.17
C PRO A 14 -65.38 30.47 -1.66
N LEU A 15 -66.47 30.19 -0.93
CA LEU A 15 -66.56 30.36 0.51
C LEU A 15 -65.68 29.35 1.31
N GLU A 16 -65.50 28.14 0.76
CA GLU A 16 -64.69 27.08 1.37
C GLU A 16 -63.30 26.94 0.73
N GLU A 17 -62.98 27.82 -0.21
CA GLU A 17 -61.76 27.75 -1.02
C GLU A 17 -60.52 28.06 -0.18
N LEU A 18 -59.63 27.07 -0.08
CA LEU A 18 -58.29 27.23 0.46
C LEU A 18 -57.26 26.92 -0.63
N LYS A 19 -56.55 27.94 -1.11
CA LYS A 19 -55.45 27.79 -2.08
C LYS A 19 -54.14 27.58 -1.34
N CYS A 20 -53.55 26.40 -1.48
CA CYS A 20 -52.26 26.05 -0.87
C CYS A 20 -51.53 25.01 -1.74
N LEU A 21 -50.20 25.14 -1.84
CA LEU A 21 -49.33 24.21 -2.58
C LEU A 21 -49.78 24.00 -4.05
N ASP A 22 -50.12 25.10 -4.74
CA ASP A 22 -50.65 25.13 -6.12
C ASP A 22 -51.95 24.35 -6.34
N LYS A 23 -52.63 23.97 -5.26
CA LYS A 23 -53.86 23.19 -5.29
C LYS A 23 -54.95 23.86 -4.46
N ILE A 24 -56.18 23.44 -4.72
CA ILE A 24 -57.36 23.94 -4.04
C ILE A 24 -57.87 22.86 -3.08
N TRP A 25 -58.21 23.27 -1.86
CA TRP A 25 -58.65 22.40 -0.79
C TRP A 25 -59.89 22.99 -0.14
N HIS A 26 -60.76 22.14 0.42
CA HIS A 26 -61.74 22.61 1.40
C HIS A 26 -61.04 22.87 2.73
N LYS A 27 -61.53 23.83 3.52
CA LYS A 27 -61.04 24.10 4.88
C LYS A 27 -60.99 22.83 5.76
N GLY A 28 -62.00 21.96 5.66
CA GLY A 28 -62.03 20.66 6.37
C GLY A 28 -61.20 19.54 5.73
N CYS A 29 -60.83 19.67 4.46
CA CYS A 29 -60.04 18.67 3.73
C CYS A 29 -58.52 18.89 3.87
N PHE A 30 -58.11 20.05 4.35
CA PHE A 30 -56.70 20.38 4.56
C PHE A 30 -56.21 19.77 5.87
N LYS A 31 -55.78 18.51 5.80
CA LYS A 31 -55.34 17.72 6.96
C LYS A 31 -53.98 17.09 6.71
N CYS A 32 -53.20 16.94 7.78
CA CYS A 32 -51.89 16.29 7.73
C CYS A 32 -52.00 14.87 7.15
N GLN A 33 -51.10 14.49 6.26
CA GLN A 33 -51.09 13.15 5.66
C GLN A 33 -50.82 12.03 6.69
N GLU A 34 -50.06 12.32 7.74
CA GLU A 34 -49.67 11.33 8.75
C GLU A 34 -50.66 11.24 9.92
N CYS A 35 -51.08 12.37 10.49
CA CYS A 35 -51.95 12.38 11.67
C CYS A 35 -53.40 12.78 11.41
N ALA A 36 -53.78 13.05 10.16
CA ALA A 36 -55.11 13.52 9.78
C ALA A 36 -55.61 14.80 10.51
N MET A 37 -54.76 15.46 11.29
CA MET A 37 -55.09 16.70 12.00
C MET A 37 -55.40 17.81 11.00
N THR A 38 -56.50 18.53 11.20
CA THR A 38 -56.88 19.67 10.37
C THR A 38 -55.87 20.79 10.54
N LEU A 39 -55.27 21.21 9.44
CA LEU A 39 -54.28 22.27 9.40
C LEU A 39 -54.93 23.56 8.91
N SER A 40 -54.34 24.70 9.24
CA SER A 40 -54.72 26.01 8.72
C SER A 40 -53.57 26.59 7.90
N MET A 41 -53.79 27.70 7.18
CA MET A 41 -52.72 28.40 6.46
C MET A 41 -51.52 28.79 7.34
N LYS A 42 -51.70 28.96 8.66
CA LYS A 42 -50.61 29.33 9.58
C LYS A 42 -49.83 28.12 10.09
N THR A 43 -50.50 26.98 10.23
CA THR A 43 -49.98 25.81 10.97
C THR A 43 -49.38 24.74 10.06
N TYR A 44 -49.63 24.80 8.75
CA TYR A 44 -49.14 23.78 7.83
C TYR A 44 -47.68 24.01 7.42
N LYS A 45 -46.99 22.91 7.15
CA LYS A 45 -45.71 22.88 6.45
C LYS A 45 -45.87 22.03 5.20
N GLY A 46 -45.43 22.54 4.05
CA GLY A 46 -45.52 21.84 2.78
C GLY A 46 -44.28 20.99 2.52
N TYR A 47 -44.48 19.71 2.22
CA TYR A 47 -43.41 18.82 1.74
C TYR A 47 -43.96 18.02 0.55
N ASN A 48 -43.24 17.97 -0.58
CA ASN A 48 -43.68 17.29 -1.81
C ASN A 48 -45.13 17.62 -2.27
N LYS A 49 -45.55 18.89 -2.16
CA LYS A 49 -46.92 19.36 -2.49
C LYS A 49 -48.05 18.72 -1.66
N LEU A 50 -47.73 18.18 -0.49
CA LEU A 50 -48.69 17.66 0.50
C LEU A 50 -48.60 18.48 1.80
N PRO A 51 -49.73 18.68 2.51
CA PRO A 51 -49.74 19.36 3.80
C PRO A 51 -49.31 18.42 4.94
N TYR A 52 -48.33 18.86 5.72
CA TYR A 52 -47.86 18.22 6.95
C TYR A 52 -48.03 19.16 8.15
N CYS A 53 -48.16 18.59 9.34
CA CYS A 53 -48.08 19.36 10.58
C CYS A 53 -46.61 19.63 10.95
N GLU A 54 -46.38 20.54 11.88
CA GLU A 54 -45.03 20.90 12.35
C GLU A 54 -44.24 19.72 12.92
N ALA A 55 -44.94 18.75 13.53
CA ALA A 55 -44.31 17.53 14.07
C ALA A 55 -43.95 16.50 12.99
N HIS A 56 -44.75 16.40 11.94
CA HIS A 56 -44.66 15.34 10.91
C HIS A 56 -44.02 15.80 9.60
N ILE A 57 -43.50 17.03 9.52
CA ILE A 57 -42.73 17.43 8.34
C ILE A 57 -41.45 16.59 8.27
N PRO A 58 -41.15 15.93 7.14
CA PRO A 58 -39.87 15.30 6.93
C PRO A 58 -38.76 16.36 6.95
N LYS A 59 -38.16 16.55 8.12
CA LYS A 59 -36.99 17.42 8.27
C LYS A 59 -35.85 16.70 7.57
N ALA A 60 -35.30 17.32 6.53
CA ALA A 60 -34.05 16.86 5.94
C ALA A 60 -33.03 16.82 7.08
N LYS A 61 -32.70 15.62 7.57
CA LYS A 61 -31.60 15.43 8.49
C LYS A 61 -30.37 15.84 7.69
N ALA A 62 -29.66 16.87 8.13
CA ALA A 62 -28.40 17.28 7.53
C ALA A 62 -27.45 16.08 7.63
N THR A 63 -27.35 15.30 6.55
CA THR A 63 -26.37 14.22 6.44
C THR A 63 -25.03 14.91 6.24
N THR A 64 -24.18 14.90 7.26
CA THR A 64 -22.85 15.54 7.24
C THR A 64 -21.82 14.84 6.37
N VAL A 65 -22.20 13.80 5.63
CA VAL A 65 -21.24 12.96 4.90
C VAL A 65 -21.79 12.57 3.54
N ALA A 66 -21.62 13.45 2.56
CA ALA A 66 -21.18 12.95 1.26
C ALA A 66 -19.70 12.62 1.44
N GLU A 67 -19.35 11.34 1.42
CA GLU A 67 -17.95 10.90 1.42
C GLU A 67 -17.27 11.49 0.19
N THR A 68 -16.64 12.66 0.35
CA THR A 68 -15.71 13.14 -0.64
C THR A 68 -14.52 12.17 -0.64
N PRO A 69 -14.07 11.69 -1.81
CA PRO A 69 -12.93 10.78 -1.90
C PRO A 69 -11.62 11.39 -1.36
N GLU A 70 -11.61 12.69 -1.05
CA GLU A 70 -10.50 13.38 -0.40
C GLU A 70 -10.35 13.08 1.09
N MET A 71 -11.43 12.90 1.86
CA MET A 71 -11.30 12.58 3.29
C MET A 71 -10.63 11.22 3.50
N ARG A 72 -10.87 10.27 2.58
CA ARG A 72 -10.24 8.94 2.58
C ARG A 72 -8.73 9.04 2.33
N ARG A 73 -8.30 9.92 1.42
CA ARG A 73 -6.88 10.17 1.12
C ARG A 73 -6.13 10.81 2.28
N LEU A 74 -6.76 11.74 3.02
CA LEU A 74 -6.15 12.36 4.21
C LEU A 74 -5.97 11.36 5.37
N ALA A 75 -6.93 10.45 5.57
CA ALA A 75 -6.87 9.43 6.62
C ALA A 75 -5.82 8.33 6.34
N GLU A 76 -5.58 7.99 5.07
CA GLU A 76 -4.52 7.06 4.69
C GLU A 76 -3.12 7.69 4.86
N ASN A 77 -2.96 8.96 4.51
CA ASN A 77 -1.67 9.65 4.61
C ASN A 77 -1.23 9.89 6.07
N THR A 78 -2.18 10.22 6.95
CA THR A 78 -1.92 10.44 8.38
C THR A 78 -1.49 9.18 9.14
N LYS A 79 -1.94 7.99 8.71
CA LYS A 79 -1.48 6.70 9.28
C LYS A 79 0.00 6.42 9.01
N ILE A 80 0.54 6.97 7.93
CA ILE A 80 1.94 6.80 7.54
C ILE A 80 2.87 7.74 8.35
N GLN A 81 2.30 8.74 9.06
CA GLN A 81 3.05 9.90 9.54
C GLN A 81 3.08 10.06 11.07
N SER A 82 3.07 8.99 11.87
CA SER A 82 3.28 9.12 13.32
C SER A 82 4.39 8.21 13.85
N ASN A 83 5.10 8.70 14.89
CA ASN A 83 6.28 8.11 15.54
C ASN A 83 6.17 6.61 15.90
N VAL A 84 4.98 6.01 15.86
CA VAL A 84 4.77 4.57 16.04
C VAL A 84 5.40 3.76 14.92
N GLN A 85 5.37 4.22 13.65
CA GLN A 85 6.04 3.52 12.54
C GLN A 85 7.56 3.53 12.74
N TYR A 86 8.13 4.66 13.18
CA TYR A 86 9.57 4.77 13.47
C TYR A 86 10.02 3.88 14.63
N HIS A 87 9.25 3.82 15.72
CA HIS A 87 9.56 2.93 16.86
C HIS A 87 9.26 1.46 16.54
N ALA A 88 8.21 1.14 15.78
CA ALA A 88 7.87 -0.22 15.37
C ALA A 88 8.86 -0.78 14.34
N ASP A 89 9.35 0.05 13.41
CA ASP A 89 10.41 -0.31 12.48
C ASP A 89 11.77 -0.43 13.20
N PHE A 90 12.03 0.40 14.22
CA PHE A 90 13.20 0.25 15.09
C PHE A 90 13.17 -1.07 15.91
N GLU A 91 12.02 -1.44 16.48
CA GLU A 91 11.85 -2.70 17.21
C GLU A 91 11.90 -3.93 16.28
N LYS A 92 11.27 -3.87 15.10
CA LYS A 92 11.38 -4.94 14.08
C LYS A 92 12.80 -5.08 13.52
N ASN A 93 13.54 -3.99 13.37
CA ASN A 93 14.93 -4.04 12.92
C ASN A 93 15.91 -4.44 14.04
N LYS A 94 15.59 -4.21 15.32
CA LYS A 94 16.32 -4.84 16.44
C LYS A 94 16.15 -6.36 16.45
N ALA A 95 14.95 -6.85 16.13
CA ALA A 95 14.66 -8.28 16.04
C ALA A 95 15.17 -8.94 14.73
N LYS A 96 15.46 -8.14 13.70
CA LYS A 96 16.18 -8.55 12.48
C LYS A 96 17.63 -8.06 12.50
N PHE A 97 18.34 -8.25 13.60
CA PHE A 97 19.79 -8.41 13.51
C PHE A 97 20.10 -9.88 13.18
N THR A 98 19.65 -10.34 12.03
CA THR A 98 20.42 -11.34 11.31
C THR A 98 21.67 -10.61 10.86
N GLN A 99 22.86 -10.98 11.35
CA GLN A 99 24.10 -10.46 10.78
C GLN A 99 24.01 -10.66 9.27
N VAL A 100 23.77 -9.57 8.53
CA VAL A 100 23.79 -9.58 7.08
C VAL A 100 25.26 -9.67 6.70
N ALA A 101 25.80 -10.87 6.87
CA ALA A 101 27.09 -11.26 6.35
C ALA A 101 26.87 -11.58 4.88
N ASP A 102 27.26 -10.60 4.08
CA ASP A 102 27.53 -10.65 2.65
C ASP A 102 26.46 -10.07 1.72
N ASP A 103 26.63 -8.77 1.46
CA ASP A 103 26.20 -8.12 0.23
C ASP A 103 26.80 -8.86 -0.99
N PRO A 104 26.07 -9.01 -2.13
CA PRO A 104 26.59 -9.66 -3.34
C PRO A 104 27.94 -9.10 -3.83
N GLU A 105 28.25 -7.85 -3.49
CA GLU A 105 29.50 -7.19 -3.80
C GLU A 105 30.65 -7.64 -2.87
N THR A 106 30.40 -7.86 -1.57
CA THR A 106 31.44 -8.39 -0.66
C THR A 106 31.77 -9.85 -0.97
N GLN A 107 30.80 -10.65 -1.42
CA GLN A 107 31.06 -12.00 -1.92
C GLN A 107 31.97 -12.01 -3.15
N ARG A 108 31.80 -11.04 -4.06
CA ARG A 108 32.66 -10.90 -5.25
C ARG A 108 34.09 -10.55 -4.87
N LEU A 109 34.27 -9.59 -3.96
CA LEU A 109 35.58 -9.23 -3.42
C LEU A 109 36.26 -10.41 -2.72
N LYS A 110 35.54 -11.13 -1.85
CA LYS A 110 36.09 -12.27 -1.10
C LYS A 110 36.51 -13.43 -2.01
N LYS A 111 35.73 -13.73 -3.05
CA LYS A 111 36.09 -14.74 -4.07
C LYS A 111 37.30 -14.32 -4.89
N ASN A 112 37.38 -13.04 -5.29
CA ASN A 112 38.53 -12.52 -6.03
C ASN A 112 39.81 -12.59 -5.18
N THR A 113 39.75 -12.16 -3.91
CA THR A 113 40.85 -12.27 -2.97
C THR A 113 41.30 -13.72 -2.75
N GLN A 114 40.36 -14.68 -2.63
CA GLN A 114 40.69 -16.11 -2.49
C GLN A 114 41.36 -16.70 -3.74
N ILE A 115 40.93 -16.29 -4.94
CA ILE A 115 41.55 -16.72 -6.20
C ILE A 115 42.98 -16.18 -6.28
N ILE A 116 43.17 -14.88 -5.97
CA ILE A 116 44.50 -14.25 -5.96
C ILE A 116 45.42 -14.97 -4.96
N SER A 117 44.95 -15.23 -3.73
CA SER A 117 45.77 -15.90 -2.72
C SER A 117 46.14 -17.33 -3.12
N ASN A 118 45.24 -18.07 -3.76
CA ASN A 118 45.51 -19.43 -4.23
C ASN A 118 46.51 -19.46 -5.37
N VAL A 119 46.44 -18.51 -6.31
CA VAL A 119 47.40 -18.39 -7.41
C VAL A 119 48.79 -18.01 -6.89
N ILE A 120 48.89 -17.13 -5.89
CA ILE A 120 50.17 -16.79 -5.26
C ILE A 120 50.75 -18.02 -4.56
N TYR A 121 49.96 -18.71 -3.73
CA TYR A 121 50.46 -19.84 -2.95
C TYR A 121 50.86 -21.03 -3.82
N HIS A 122 50.03 -21.44 -4.78
CA HIS A 122 50.37 -22.53 -5.69
C HIS A 122 51.43 -22.13 -6.73
N GLY A 123 51.45 -20.88 -7.17
CA GLY A 123 52.44 -20.38 -8.13
C GLY A 123 53.85 -20.24 -7.54
N GLU A 124 53.96 -19.70 -6.32
CA GLU A 124 55.25 -19.63 -5.61
C GLU A 124 55.75 -21.02 -5.20
N LEU A 125 54.85 -21.91 -4.78
CA LEU A 125 55.21 -23.28 -4.39
C LEU A 125 55.65 -24.11 -5.61
N ALA A 126 54.98 -23.96 -6.75
CA ALA A 126 55.42 -24.57 -8.02
C ALA A 126 56.80 -24.04 -8.44
N LYS A 127 57.00 -22.72 -8.47
CA LYS A 127 58.29 -22.10 -8.80
C LYS A 127 59.40 -22.54 -7.84
N LYS A 128 59.12 -22.60 -6.54
CA LYS A 128 60.08 -23.06 -5.53
C LYS A 128 60.44 -24.53 -5.74
N SER A 129 59.46 -25.39 -6.04
CA SER A 129 59.72 -26.80 -6.36
C SER A 129 60.54 -26.98 -7.64
N GLU A 130 60.31 -26.16 -8.67
CA GLU A 130 61.11 -26.15 -9.90
C GLU A 130 62.54 -25.68 -9.63
N MET A 131 62.73 -24.62 -8.83
CA MET A 131 64.06 -24.15 -8.44
C MET A 131 64.79 -25.18 -7.56
N GLU A 132 64.08 -25.87 -6.66
CA GLU A 132 64.64 -26.96 -5.85
C GLU A 132 65.08 -28.11 -6.77
N ARG A 133 64.24 -28.52 -7.72
CA ARG A 133 64.58 -29.55 -8.70
C ARG A 133 65.80 -29.14 -9.53
N LYS A 134 65.84 -27.90 -10.02
CA LYS A 134 66.99 -27.36 -10.79
C LYS A 134 68.26 -27.22 -9.94
N ARG A 135 68.14 -26.96 -8.63
CA ARG A 135 69.25 -26.96 -7.68
C ARG A 135 69.77 -28.37 -7.38
N THR A 136 68.91 -29.38 -7.50
CA THR A 136 69.24 -30.79 -7.24
C THR A 136 69.63 -31.55 -8.51
N GLU A 137 69.59 -30.92 -9.69
CA GLU A 137 70.21 -31.48 -10.89
C GLU A 137 71.73 -31.49 -10.69
N PRO A 138 72.38 -32.67 -10.68
CA PRO A 138 73.83 -32.76 -10.71
C PRO A 138 74.32 -32.04 -11.98
N ASN A 139 75.38 -31.23 -11.88
CA ASN A 139 76.14 -30.89 -13.07
C ASN A 139 76.81 -32.18 -13.53
N ASP A 140 76.25 -32.82 -14.56
CA ASP A 140 76.89 -33.90 -15.30
C ASP A 140 77.97 -33.27 -16.21
N ASP A 141 79.02 -32.73 -15.57
CA ASP A 141 80.34 -32.52 -16.16
C ASP A 141 81.29 -33.41 -15.34
N ASP A 142 81.28 -34.71 -15.61
CA ASP A 142 82.36 -35.70 -15.39
C ASP A 142 81.78 -37.11 -15.73
N ASP A 143 81.57 -37.39 -17.02
CA ASP A 143 81.45 -38.76 -17.52
C ASP A 143 82.87 -39.34 -17.65
N ASP A 144 83.29 -40.10 -16.64
CA ASP A 144 84.45 -40.97 -16.72
C ASP A 144 84.12 -42.26 -17.51
N ASP A 145 85.15 -42.69 -18.23
CA ASP A 145 85.43 -44.02 -18.78
C ASP A 145 84.84 -44.41 -20.16
N ASP A 146 85.72 -44.54 -21.15
CA ASP A 146 85.98 -45.86 -21.72
C ASP A 146 87.24 -45.93 -22.60
N ASP A 147 87.89 -47.09 -22.52
CA ASP A 147 88.74 -47.73 -23.53
C ASP A 147 90.27 -47.47 -23.51
N ALA A 148 91.00 -48.44 -22.93
CA ALA A 148 91.87 -49.31 -23.74
C ALA A 148 92.62 -50.29 -22.82
N GLY A 149 92.22 -51.56 -22.86
CA GLY A 149 93.00 -52.63 -22.27
C GLY A 149 94.37 -52.78 -22.92
N TYR A 150 95.34 -53.40 -22.24
CA TYR A 150 96.42 -54.16 -22.87
C TYR A 150 97.31 -54.91 -21.84
N TRP A 151 97.39 -56.23 -22.04
CA TRP A 151 98.52 -57.16 -21.86
C TRP A 151 99.17 -57.41 -20.48
N TYR A 152 98.80 -58.57 -19.94
CA TYR A 152 99.61 -59.64 -19.35
C TYR A 152 101.16 -59.64 -19.49
N HIS A 153 101.81 -60.12 -18.41
CA HIS A 153 103.11 -60.83 -18.27
C HIS A 153 104.43 -60.05 -18.37
N ARG A 154 105.18 -59.99 -17.26
CA ARG A 154 106.35 -60.86 -16.96
C ARG A 154 107.00 -60.44 -15.64
#